data_AF-A0A965B0T2-F1
#
_entry.id   AF-A0A965B0T2-F1
#
_cell.length_a   1.000
_cell.length_b   1.000
_cell.length_c   1.000
_cell.angle_alpha   90.00
_cell.angle_beta   90.00
_cell.angle_gamma   90.00
#
_symmetry.space_group_name_H-M   'P 1'
#
loop_
_entity.id
_entity.type
_entity.pdbx_description
1 polymer ?
#
loop_
_entity_poly.entity_id
_entity_poly.type
_entity_poly.pdbx_seq_one_letter_code
_entity_poly.pdbx_strand_id
1 'polypeptide(L)'
;MNVMNKIKFKKESMRIHNKIFGVLFFITGAVYALPPINSLRVFDSNNKIVGDSDKRFSVQALVAGGFNTTGYNANGDRVNALHYLSADQNSLAMVKGFDATTEQAAIAQQFNINDDDGVRGHLVFTGNLSMPISSIFTVQKSFGNSWFVGLSLPIYSMKLSNLQWSDQTQNVTFSDNLAKTLITNNLAANVERLGSGMQLKNWSKTGPGDITILGGYRHSFVQNKPWIKNVTVNVRSGFMLPTGLTCNEDLIMNFPFGNDGSVGLVVGAGIDVDFKQVVDAGIDVEFLHVFNNTRNRRIKVDANQTDFLMLTKTEVQKDPGFFQKFNLYVKPKICTGFSFLLAYQFAKKLWIFKE
;
A
#
# COMPACT_ATOMS: atom_id res chain seq x y z
N MET A 1 48.60 58.21 9.52
CA MET A 1 49.34 57.17 8.77
C MET A 1 48.61 55.84 9.05
N ASN A 2 47.68 55.46 8.16
CA ASN A 2 46.72 54.37 8.37
C ASN A 2 47.29 53.04 7.85
N VAL A 3 47.43 52.04 8.73
CA VAL A 3 47.82 50.67 8.36
C VAL A 3 46.55 49.86 8.11
N MET A 4 46.31 49.56 6.84
CA MET A 4 45.13 48.84 6.35
C MET A 4 45.47 47.35 6.19
N ASN A 5 45.04 46.51 7.14
CA ASN A 5 45.22 45.06 7.07
C ASN A 5 44.24 44.44 6.05
N LYS A 6 44.77 43.98 4.91
CA LYS A 6 44.04 43.18 3.92
C LYS A 6 43.90 41.74 4.42
N ILE A 7 42.73 41.38 4.93
CA ILE A 7 42.35 39.99 5.18
C ILE A 7 42.06 39.32 3.82
N LYS A 8 42.95 38.43 3.38
CA LYS A 8 42.73 37.56 2.21
C LYS A 8 41.83 36.40 2.61
N PHE A 9 40.58 36.38 2.15
CA PHE A 9 39.74 35.19 2.20
C PHE A 9 40.28 34.14 1.23
N LYS A 10 40.77 33.02 1.78
CA LYS A 10 41.19 31.84 1.03
C LYS A 10 39.93 31.12 0.54
N LYS A 11 39.69 31.14 -0.77
CA LYS A 11 38.58 30.43 -1.42
C LYS A 11 38.90 28.94 -1.42
N GLU A 12 38.46 28.20 -0.40
CA GLU A 12 38.56 26.75 -0.39
C GLU A 12 37.62 26.15 -1.45
N SER A 13 38.21 25.42 -2.39
CA SER A 13 37.52 24.66 -3.42
C SER A 13 36.73 23.53 -2.76
N MET A 14 35.40 23.67 -2.78
CA MET A 14 34.46 22.72 -2.20
C MET A 14 34.46 21.43 -3.03
N ARG A 15 35.23 20.41 -2.61
CA ARG A 15 35.18 19.06 -3.18
C ARG A 15 33.82 18.43 -2.87
N ILE A 16 32.97 18.31 -3.89
CA ILE A 16 31.71 17.57 -3.84
C ILE A 16 32.03 16.10 -3.55
N HIS A 17 31.91 15.68 -2.29
CA HIS A 17 31.96 14.28 -1.90
C HIS A 17 30.58 13.67 -2.13
N ASN A 18 30.45 12.83 -3.16
CA ASN A 18 29.31 11.96 -3.36
C ASN A 18 29.31 10.88 -2.27
N LYS A 19 28.76 11.18 -1.09
CA LYS A 19 28.55 10.18 -0.04
C LYS A 19 27.27 9.41 -0.36
N ILE A 20 27.41 8.18 -0.85
CA ILE A 20 26.33 7.20 -0.94
C ILE A 20 26.10 6.66 0.47
N PHE A 21 24.88 6.80 0.99
CA PHE A 21 24.49 6.29 2.30
C PHE A 21 23.47 5.16 2.09
N GLY A 22 23.81 3.94 2.49
CA GLY A 22 22.89 2.80 2.51
C GLY A 22 22.33 2.61 3.92
N VAL A 23 21.01 2.65 4.07
CA VAL A 23 20.32 2.30 5.33
C VAL A 23 19.62 0.97 5.11
N LEU A 24 19.97 -0.04 5.90
CA LEU A 24 19.31 -1.35 5.90
C LEU A 24 18.25 -1.35 7.01
N PHE A 25 16.98 -1.50 6.66
CA PHE A 25 15.91 -1.71 7.63
C PHE A 25 15.55 -3.20 7.71
N PHE A 26 15.67 -3.78 8.90
CA PHE A 26 15.07 -5.08 9.22
C PHE A 26 13.75 -4.85 9.94
N ILE A 27 12.62 -5.06 9.25
CA ILE A 27 11.31 -5.11 9.91
C ILE A 27 11.08 -6.58 10.30
N THR A 28 11.24 -6.89 11.59
CA THR A 28 10.85 -8.18 12.17
C THR A 28 9.67 -7.92 13.12
N GLY A 29 8.46 -8.30 12.69
CA GLY A 29 7.26 -8.12 13.50
C GLY A 29 6.02 -8.43 12.69
N ALA A 30 5.07 -9.13 13.32
CA ALA A 30 3.77 -9.49 12.76
C ALA A 30 2.95 -8.21 12.46
N VAL A 31 3.18 -7.62 11.29
CA VAL A 31 2.31 -6.60 10.73
C VAL A 31 1.18 -7.36 10.03
N TYR A 32 -0.04 -7.16 10.52
CA TYR A 32 -1.29 -7.60 9.86
C TYR A 32 -1.16 -7.42 8.35
N ALA A 33 -1.66 -8.40 7.58
CA ALA A 33 -1.49 -8.60 6.15
C ALA A 33 -1.83 -7.37 5.28
N LEU A 34 -1.06 -6.32 5.40
CA LEU A 34 -0.90 -5.28 4.43
C LEU A 34 0.28 -5.76 3.60
N PRO A 35 0.09 -6.04 2.31
CA PRO A 35 1.23 -6.24 1.44
C PRO A 35 2.22 -5.10 1.68
N PRO A 36 3.53 -5.33 1.56
CA PRO A 36 4.55 -4.30 1.81
C PRO A 36 4.45 -3.06 0.89
N ILE A 37 3.37 -2.91 0.12
CA ILE A 37 2.87 -1.67 -0.51
C ILE A 37 2.96 -0.45 0.44
N ASN A 38 2.95 -0.66 1.76
CA ASN A 38 3.10 0.42 2.75
C ASN A 38 4.52 0.64 3.31
N SER A 39 5.54 -0.14 2.93
CA SER A 39 6.90 0.00 3.49
C SER A 39 7.63 1.21 2.94
N LEU A 40 7.38 1.57 1.69
CA LEU A 40 7.80 2.82 1.10
C LEU A 40 6.55 3.61 0.74
N ARG A 41 6.31 4.69 1.47
CA ARG A 41 5.23 5.63 1.16
C ARG A 41 5.82 6.88 0.53
N VAL A 42 5.05 7.41 -0.40
CA VAL A 42 5.32 8.70 -1.01
C VAL A 42 5.25 9.74 0.12
N PHE A 43 6.40 10.35 0.43
CA PHE A 43 6.60 11.27 1.57
C PHE A 43 6.39 10.67 2.97
N ASP A 44 7.12 9.60 3.26
CA ASP A 44 7.35 9.20 4.64
C ASP A 44 8.18 10.27 5.37
N SER A 45 7.68 10.77 6.51
CA SER A 45 8.38 11.75 7.34
C SER A 45 9.69 11.21 7.91
N ASN A 46 9.85 9.89 7.95
CA ASN A 46 11.08 9.21 8.33
C ASN A 46 12.11 9.17 7.19
N ASN A 47 11.69 9.31 5.94
CA ASN A 47 12.55 9.28 4.74
C ASN A 47 12.66 10.65 4.06
N LYS A 48 12.44 11.75 4.80
CA LYS A 48 12.55 13.12 4.28
C LYS A 48 13.89 13.32 3.58
N ILE A 49 13.86 13.92 2.39
CA ILE A 49 15.06 14.51 1.80
C ILE A 49 15.53 15.62 2.76
N VAL A 50 16.68 15.41 3.38
CA VAL A 50 17.37 16.43 4.16
C VAL A 50 18.03 17.36 3.15
N GLY A 51 17.27 18.35 2.71
CA GLY A 51 17.79 19.45 1.90
C GLY A 51 18.76 20.27 2.77
N ASP A 52 19.97 20.45 2.27
CA ASP A 52 20.82 21.54 2.73
C ASP A 52 20.12 22.85 2.36
N SER A 53 20.08 23.85 3.24
CA SER A 53 19.38 25.13 3.00
C SER A 53 19.87 25.81 1.72
N ASP A 54 21.11 25.49 1.32
CA ASP A 54 21.77 26.08 0.16
C ASP A 54 21.46 25.33 -1.15
N LYS A 55 20.91 24.11 -1.06
CA LYS A 55 20.58 23.29 -2.24
C LYS A 55 19.15 23.55 -2.71
N ARG A 56 19.04 24.18 -3.88
CA ARG A 56 17.75 24.44 -4.54
C ARG A 56 17.10 23.19 -5.14
N PHE A 57 17.86 22.12 -5.35
CA PHE A 57 17.39 20.91 -6.01
C PHE A 57 17.91 19.67 -5.31
N SER A 58 17.06 18.66 -5.21
CA SER A 58 17.38 17.40 -4.56
C SER A 58 16.65 16.25 -5.24
N VAL A 59 17.32 15.10 -5.29
CA VAL A 59 16.81 13.86 -5.88
C VAL A 59 17.03 12.76 -4.86
N GLN A 60 16.04 11.89 -4.70
CA GLN A 60 16.09 10.73 -3.83
C GLN A 60 15.50 9.53 -4.56
N ALA A 61 16.16 8.38 -4.41
CA ALA A 61 15.62 7.08 -4.79
C ALA A 61 15.60 6.21 -3.54
N LEU A 62 14.43 5.65 -3.24
CA LEU A 62 14.24 4.66 -2.18
C LEU A 62 13.87 3.34 -2.85
N VAL A 63 14.46 2.23 -2.40
CA VAL A 63 14.17 0.90 -2.93
C VAL A 63 13.98 -0.06 -1.76
N ALA A 64 12.93 -0.85 -1.81
CA ALA A 64 12.60 -1.91 -0.89
C ALA A 64 12.26 -3.18 -1.68
N GLY A 65 12.58 -4.33 -1.12
CA GLY A 65 12.23 -5.63 -1.68
C GLY A 65 11.60 -6.52 -0.60
N GLY A 66 10.57 -7.26 -0.98
CA GLY A 66 9.92 -8.25 -0.14
C GLY A 66 10.10 -9.65 -0.72
N PHE A 67 10.53 -10.60 0.11
CA PHE A 67 10.86 -11.95 -0.35
C PHE A 67 9.67 -12.92 -0.27
N ASN A 68 8.80 -12.81 0.75
CA ASN A 68 7.58 -13.63 0.91
C ASN A 68 6.53 -12.88 1.73
N THR A 69 5.25 -13.00 1.35
CA THR A 69 4.12 -12.42 2.10
C THR A 69 3.33 -13.54 2.76
N THR A 70 3.11 -13.45 4.07
CA THR A 70 2.15 -14.32 4.77
C THR A 70 0.95 -13.51 5.24
N GLY A 71 -0.22 -14.14 5.22
CA GLY A 71 -1.45 -13.57 5.75
C GLY A 71 -1.55 -13.78 7.27
N TYR A 72 -2.45 -13.04 7.91
CA TYR A 72 -2.91 -13.29 9.27
C TYR A 72 -4.44 -13.27 9.26
N ASN A 73 -5.08 -14.26 9.87
CA ASN A 73 -6.54 -14.35 9.94
C ASN A 73 -7.10 -13.44 11.06
N ALA A 74 -8.42 -13.48 11.28
CA ALA A 74 -9.09 -12.69 12.33
C ALA A 74 -8.62 -13.02 13.77
N ASN A 75 -8.10 -14.22 14.00
CA ASN A 75 -7.54 -14.64 15.29
C ASN A 75 -6.07 -14.24 15.47
N GLY A 76 -5.44 -13.69 14.43
CA GLY A 76 -4.00 -13.38 14.42
C GLY A 76 -3.11 -14.57 14.09
N ASP A 77 -3.68 -15.70 13.64
CA ASP A 77 -2.90 -16.86 13.21
C ASP A 77 -2.28 -16.61 11.85
N ARG A 78 -1.04 -17.09 11.67
CA ARG A 78 -0.33 -17.01 10.39
C ARG A 78 -0.96 -17.96 9.38
N VAL A 79 -1.38 -17.44 8.23
CA VAL A 79 -2.05 -18.19 7.16
C VAL A 79 -1.47 -17.84 5.78
N ASN A 80 -1.88 -18.57 4.72
CA ASN A 80 -1.57 -18.17 3.34
C ASN A 80 -2.15 -16.77 3.07
N ALA A 81 -1.52 -15.96 2.22
CA ALA A 81 -2.03 -14.63 1.87
C ALA A 81 -3.44 -14.68 1.26
N LEU A 82 -3.79 -15.78 0.60
CA LEU A 82 -5.12 -16.04 0.06
C LEU A 82 -6.16 -16.35 1.16
N HIS A 83 -5.74 -16.68 2.39
CA HIS A 83 -6.67 -17.06 3.46
C HIS A 83 -6.98 -15.91 4.44
N TYR A 84 -6.56 -14.68 4.14
CA TYR A 84 -6.61 -13.58 5.12
C TYR A 84 -8.05 -13.12 5.46
N LEU A 85 -9.00 -13.27 4.53
CA LEU A 85 -10.42 -12.94 4.74
C LEU A 85 -11.28 -14.17 5.04
N SER A 86 -11.05 -15.26 4.31
CA SER A 86 -11.78 -16.52 4.46
C SER A 86 -10.79 -17.67 4.38
N ALA A 87 -10.95 -18.69 5.22
CA ALA A 87 -10.05 -19.84 5.24
C ALA A 87 -10.15 -20.69 3.97
N ASP A 88 -11.35 -20.72 3.37
CA ASP A 88 -11.73 -21.39 2.14
C ASP A 88 -12.64 -20.50 1.28
N GLN A 89 -13.00 -20.99 0.10
CA GLN A 89 -13.88 -20.32 -0.86
C GLN A 89 -15.09 -21.20 -1.15
N ASN A 90 -16.29 -20.63 -1.06
CA ASN A 90 -17.55 -21.34 -1.31
C ASN A 90 -18.00 -21.15 -2.77
N SER A 91 -17.73 -22.16 -3.60
CA SER A 91 -18.12 -22.18 -5.02
C SER A 91 -19.61 -22.45 -5.26
N LEU A 92 -20.36 -22.94 -4.26
CA LEU A 92 -21.82 -23.01 -4.39
C LEU A 92 -22.43 -21.63 -4.21
N ALA A 93 -21.95 -20.86 -3.24
CA ALA A 93 -22.38 -19.48 -3.03
C ALA A 93 -22.04 -18.58 -4.23
N MET A 94 -20.99 -18.89 -5.00
CA MET A 94 -20.61 -18.08 -6.15
C MET A 94 -21.65 -18.03 -7.28
N VAL A 95 -22.54 -19.03 -7.37
CA VAL A 95 -23.59 -19.14 -8.39
C VAL A 95 -24.98 -18.74 -7.85
N LYS A 96 -25.09 -18.44 -6.55
CA LYS A 96 -26.34 -17.98 -5.91
C LYS A 96 -26.51 -16.46 -6.07
N GLY A 97 -27.75 -15.97 -5.90
CA GLY A 97 -28.06 -14.54 -5.94
C GLY A 97 -28.20 -13.92 -7.35
N PHE A 98 -28.09 -14.74 -8.41
CA PHE A 98 -28.28 -14.29 -9.79
C PHE A 98 -29.75 -14.30 -10.22
N ASP A 99 -30.08 -13.53 -11.26
CA ASP A 99 -31.39 -13.54 -11.91
C ASP A 99 -31.71 -14.95 -12.46
N ALA A 100 -32.97 -15.39 -12.32
CA ALA A 100 -33.42 -16.73 -12.67
C ALA A 100 -33.22 -17.11 -14.15
N THR A 101 -33.04 -16.13 -15.04
CA THR A 101 -32.79 -16.34 -16.47
C THR A 101 -31.32 -16.62 -16.80
N THR A 102 -30.43 -16.49 -15.83
CA THR A 102 -28.99 -16.65 -16.04
C THR A 102 -28.53 -18.10 -15.90
N GLU A 103 -27.40 -18.42 -16.51
CA GLU A 103 -26.80 -19.75 -16.42
C GLU A 103 -26.35 -20.09 -14.98
N GLN A 104 -25.88 -19.09 -14.24
CA GLN A 104 -25.51 -19.21 -12.83
C GLN A 104 -26.71 -19.67 -11.98
N ALA A 105 -27.87 -19.02 -12.17
CA ALA A 105 -29.08 -19.40 -11.46
C ALA A 105 -29.57 -20.80 -11.85
N ALA A 106 -29.45 -21.18 -13.13
CA ALA A 106 -29.79 -22.53 -13.58
C ALA A 106 -28.91 -23.61 -12.92
N ILE A 107 -27.61 -23.34 -12.71
CA ILE A 107 -26.72 -24.21 -11.94
C ILE A 107 -27.11 -24.21 -10.46
N ALA A 108 -27.39 -23.04 -9.88
CA ALA A 108 -27.76 -22.92 -8.47
C ALA A 108 -29.04 -23.70 -8.12
N GLN A 109 -30.04 -23.75 -9.02
CA GLN A 109 -31.28 -24.51 -8.85
C GLN A 109 -31.08 -26.03 -8.81
N GLN A 110 -29.91 -26.54 -9.23
CA GLN A 110 -29.55 -27.96 -9.09
C GLN A 110 -29.16 -28.33 -7.65
N PHE A 111 -28.91 -27.33 -6.80
CA PHE A 111 -28.53 -27.50 -5.40
C PHE A 111 -29.66 -27.05 -4.48
N ASN A 112 -29.75 -27.64 -3.29
CA ASN A 112 -30.77 -27.26 -2.32
C ASN A 112 -30.37 -25.94 -1.64
N ILE A 113 -31.35 -25.11 -1.26
CA ILE A 113 -31.12 -23.73 -0.82
C ILE A 113 -30.23 -23.67 0.45
N ASN A 114 -30.29 -24.70 1.30
CA ASN A 114 -29.58 -24.82 2.59
C ASN A 114 -28.30 -25.70 2.56
N ASP A 115 -27.69 -25.91 1.40
CA ASP A 115 -26.60 -26.90 1.21
C ASP A 115 -25.20 -26.51 1.72
N ASP A 116 -25.03 -25.43 2.49
CA ASP A 116 -23.71 -25.15 3.07
C ASP A 116 -23.47 -26.00 4.32
N ASP A 117 -22.89 -27.17 4.11
CA ASP A 117 -22.44 -28.09 5.17
C ASP A 117 -20.98 -27.86 5.59
N GLY A 118 -20.34 -26.80 5.09
CA GLY A 118 -18.93 -26.51 5.33
C GLY A 118 -17.95 -27.43 4.57
N VAL A 119 -18.46 -28.29 3.68
CA VAL A 119 -17.63 -29.28 2.95
C VAL A 119 -17.89 -29.20 1.45
N ARG A 120 -19.15 -29.22 1.02
CA ARG A 120 -19.51 -29.25 -0.39
C ARG A 120 -19.24 -27.92 -1.08
N GLY A 121 -18.48 -27.97 -2.16
CA GLY A 121 -18.11 -26.80 -2.97
C GLY A 121 -17.11 -25.87 -2.29
N HIS A 122 -16.52 -26.27 -1.16
CA HIS A 122 -15.49 -25.50 -0.46
C HIS A 122 -14.10 -25.80 -1.02
N LEU A 123 -13.33 -24.74 -1.22
CA LEU A 123 -12.04 -24.77 -1.90
C LEU A 123 -10.99 -24.02 -1.10
N VAL A 124 -9.87 -24.66 -0.81
CA VAL A 124 -8.75 -24.02 -0.11
C VAL A 124 -7.74 -23.50 -1.12
N PHE A 125 -7.65 -22.19 -1.27
CA PHE A 125 -6.80 -21.51 -2.24
C PHE A 125 -5.41 -21.22 -1.66
N THR A 126 -4.34 -21.75 -2.25
CA THR A 126 -2.98 -21.41 -1.84
C THR A 126 -2.18 -20.80 -2.99
N GLY A 127 -1.27 -19.91 -2.64
CA GLY A 127 -0.38 -19.28 -3.61
C GLY A 127 0.71 -18.45 -2.95
N ASN A 128 1.70 -18.08 -3.74
CA ASN A 128 2.84 -17.28 -3.33
C ASN A 128 2.67 -15.84 -3.84
N LEU A 129 2.14 -14.98 -2.97
CA LEU A 129 2.06 -13.54 -3.19
C LEU A 129 3.39 -12.88 -2.79
N SER A 130 4.01 -12.17 -3.72
CA SER A 130 5.28 -11.47 -3.47
C SER A 130 5.31 -10.11 -4.12
N MET A 131 6.05 -9.19 -3.51
CA MET A 131 6.36 -7.86 -4.02
C MET A 131 7.89 -7.71 -4.09
N PRO A 132 8.52 -8.26 -5.13
CA PRO A 132 9.98 -8.26 -5.24
C PRO A 132 10.57 -6.85 -5.22
N ILE A 133 9.85 -5.85 -5.74
CA ILE A 133 10.32 -4.47 -5.83
C ILE A 133 9.21 -3.51 -5.42
N SER A 134 9.54 -2.57 -4.54
CA SER A 134 8.88 -1.29 -4.37
C SER A 134 9.96 -0.22 -4.37
N SER A 135 9.82 0.80 -5.20
CA SER A 135 10.74 1.92 -5.23
C SER A 135 9.99 3.24 -5.36
N ILE A 136 10.62 4.32 -4.89
CA ILE A 136 10.09 5.67 -5.01
C ILE A 136 11.21 6.59 -5.48
N PHE A 137 10.96 7.30 -6.57
CA PHE A 137 11.82 8.34 -7.09
C PHE A 137 11.20 9.69 -6.76
N THR A 138 11.91 10.50 -5.98
CA THR A 138 11.46 11.83 -5.58
C THR A 138 12.41 12.87 -6.12
N VAL A 139 11.85 13.89 -6.76
CA VAL A 139 12.55 15.11 -7.16
C VAL A 139 11.92 16.27 -6.41
N GLN A 140 12.74 17.09 -5.75
CA GLN A 140 12.26 18.25 -5.01
C GLN A 140 13.07 19.49 -5.34
N LYS A 141 12.36 20.59 -5.60
CA LYS A 141 12.92 21.93 -5.76
C LYS A 141 12.52 22.80 -4.57
N SER A 142 13.50 23.42 -3.94
CA SER A 142 13.31 24.36 -2.84
C SER A 142 13.35 25.80 -3.37
N PHE A 143 12.47 26.64 -2.85
CA PHE A 143 12.31 28.05 -3.19
C PHE A 143 12.47 28.89 -1.93
N GLY A 144 13.42 29.84 -1.97
CA GLY A 144 13.86 30.51 -0.74
C GLY A 144 14.38 29.50 0.29
N ASN A 145 14.38 29.89 1.56
CA ASN A 145 14.93 29.08 2.63
C ASN A 145 13.93 28.08 3.24
N SER A 146 12.68 28.05 2.74
CA SER A 146 11.62 27.29 3.42
C SER A 146 10.56 26.65 2.53
N TRP A 147 10.28 27.18 1.34
CA TRP A 147 9.24 26.61 0.49
C TRP A 147 9.83 25.50 -0.38
N PHE A 148 9.02 24.49 -0.70
CA PHE A 148 9.43 23.43 -1.63
C PHE A 148 8.26 22.94 -2.46
N VAL A 149 8.59 22.41 -3.64
CA VAL A 149 7.69 21.60 -4.46
C VAL A 149 8.41 20.29 -4.78
N GLY A 150 7.76 19.18 -4.53
CA GLY A 150 8.25 17.83 -4.77
C GLY A 150 7.33 17.05 -5.70
N LEU A 151 7.93 16.23 -6.55
CA LEU A 151 7.26 15.24 -7.37
C LEU A 151 7.81 13.86 -7.00
N SER A 152 6.93 12.91 -6.74
CA SER A 152 7.28 11.54 -6.40
C SER A 152 6.62 10.55 -7.36
N LEU A 153 7.40 9.61 -7.86
CA LEU A 153 6.98 8.52 -8.72
C LEU A 153 7.30 7.18 -8.04
N PRO A 154 6.30 6.48 -7.49
CA PRO A 154 6.48 5.12 -7.02
C PRO A 154 6.47 4.13 -8.20
N ILE A 155 7.26 3.06 -8.10
CA ILE A 155 7.27 1.94 -9.04
C ILE A 155 7.17 0.65 -8.23
N TYR A 156 6.28 -0.26 -8.66
CA TYR A 156 6.05 -1.52 -7.97
C TYR A 156 6.19 -2.69 -8.94
N SER A 157 6.59 -3.83 -8.38
CA SER A 157 6.52 -5.13 -9.02
C SER A 157 5.86 -6.10 -8.04
N MET A 158 4.75 -6.72 -8.46
CA MET A 158 3.99 -7.68 -7.67
C MET A 158 3.68 -8.91 -8.52
N LYS A 159 3.62 -10.07 -7.88
CA LYS A 159 3.21 -11.32 -8.53
C LYS A 159 2.47 -12.24 -7.58
N LEU A 160 1.50 -12.97 -8.13
CA LEU A 160 0.91 -14.15 -7.55
C LEU A 160 1.38 -15.36 -8.37
N SER A 161 2.09 -16.27 -7.73
CA SER A 161 2.67 -17.46 -8.36
C SER A 161 2.25 -18.72 -7.62
N ASN A 162 2.37 -19.87 -8.29
CA ASN A 162 2.00 -21.18 -7.73
C ASN A 162 0.58 -21.19 -7.14
N LEU A 163 -0.35 -20.50 -7.82
CA LEU A 163 -1.75 -20.56 -7.48
C LEU A 163 -2.26 -21.99 -7.69
N GLN A 164 -2.81 -22.56 -6.64
CA GLN A 164 -3.43 -23.88 -6.63
C GLN A 164 -4.61 -23.86 -5.67
N TRP A 165 -5.53 -24.79 -5.82
CA TRP A 165 -6.64 -24.97 -4.90
C TRP A 165 -6.86 -26.46 -4.62
N SER A 166 -7.34 -26.74 -3.42
CA SER A 166 -7.74 -28.09 -3.01
C SER A 166 -9.26 -28.10 -2.77
N ASP A 167 -9.97 -28.89 -3.56
CA ASP A 167 -11.40 -29.15 -3.38
C ASP A 167 -11.62 -30.01 -2.13
N GLN A 168 -12.40 -29.48 -1.18
CA GLN A 168 -12.78 -30.15 0.06
C GLN A 168 -14.08 -30.96 -0.10
N THR A 169 -14.74 -30.85 -1.26
CA THR A 169 -15.94 -31.63 -1.55
C THR A 169 -15.64 -33.12 -1.46
N GLN A 170 -16.47 -33.86 -0.74
CA GLN A 170 -16.32 -35.31 -0.59
C GLN A 170 -16.74 -36.06 -1.87
N ASN A 171 -16.75 -37.40 -1.83
CA ASN A 171 -17.24 -38.26 -2.91
C ASN A 171 -18.23 -39.29 -2.34
N VAL A 172 -19.08 -38.85 -1.39
CA VAL A 172 -19.92 -39.76 -0.62
C VAL A 172 -21.36 -39.68 -1.09
N THR A 173 -21.88 -38.47 -1.29
CA THR A 173 -23.28 -38.24 -1.63
C THR A 173 -23.45 -37.92 -3.12
N PHE A 174 -24.69 -38.05 -3.61
CA PHE A 174 -25.05 -37.59 -4.96
C PHE A 174 -24.76 -36.09 -5.13
N SER A 175 -25.07 -35.28 -4.12
CA SER A 175 -24.85 -33.84 -4.15
C SER A 175 -23.37 -33.48 -4.25
N ASP A 176 -22.48 -34.28 -3.65
CA ASP A 176 -21.03 -34.09 -3.78
C ASP A 176 -20.56 -34.33 -5.21
N ASN A 177 -21.02 -35.43 -5.83
CA ASN A 177 -20.72 -35.74 -7.23
C ASN A 177 -21.27 -34.66 -8.18
N LEU A 178 -22.45 -34.12 -7.87
CA LEU A 178 -23.07 -33.04 -8.63
C LEU A 178 -22.25 -31.74 -8.53
N ALA A 179 -21.86 -31.34 -7.31
CA ALA A 179 -21.01 -30.16 -7.08
C ALA A 179 -19.67 -30.29 -7.82
N LYS A 180 -19.06 -31.47 -7.80
CA LYS A 180 -17.84 -31.75 -8.55
C LYS A 180 -18.02 -31.64 -10.05
N THR A 181 -19.05 -32.30 -10.57
CA THR A 181 -19.30 -32.36 -12.02
C THR A 181 -19.65 -31.00 -12.58
N LEU A 182 -20.50 -30.23 -11.89
CA LEU A 182 -20.98 -28.95 -12.39
C LEU A 182 -20.01 -27.80 -12.13
N ILE A 183 -19.24 -27.85 -11.04
CA ILE A 183 -18.47 -26.70 -10.55
C ILE A 183 -16.99 -27.01 -10.36
N THR A 184 -16.62 -27.87 -9.40
CA THR A 184 -15.24 -27.88 -8.87
C THR A 184 -14.22 -28.64 -9.74
N ASN A 185 -14.63 -29.70 -10.47
CA ASN A 185 -13.70 -30.47 -11.32
C ASN A 185 -13.08 -29.62 -12.44
N ASN A 186 -13.80 -28.60 -12.91
CA ASN A 186 -13.31 -27.66 -13.91
C ASN A 186 -13.48 -26.21 -13.43
N LEU A 187 -13.12 -25.97 -12.17
CA LEU A 187 -13.35 -24.69 -11.49
C LEU A 187 -12.86 -23.49 -12.31
N ALA A 188 -11.64 -23.55 -12.84
CA ALA A 188 -11.06 -22.42 -13.59
C ALA A 188 -11.87 -22.06 -14.84
N ALA A 189 -12.26 -23.06 -15.66
CA ALA A 189 -13.06 -22.80 -16.85
C ALA A 189 -14.48 -22.36 -16.50
N ASN A 190 -15.07 -22.93 -15.43
CA ASN A 190 -16.40 -22.53 -14.96
C ASN A 190 -16.40 -21.09 -14.45
N VAL A 191 -15.39 -20.68 -13.69
CA VAL A 191 -15.24 -19.30 -13.21
C VAL A 191 -15.01 -18.34 -14.38
N GLU A 192 -14.24 -18.72 -15.40
CA GLU A 192 -14.05 -17.88 -16.59
C GLU A 192 -15.32 -17.71 -17.41
N ARG A 193 -16.04 -18.81 -17.65
CA ARG A 193 -17.30 -18.84 -18.38
C ARG A 193 -18.41 -18.08 -17.66
N LEU A 194 -18.65 -18.40 -16.39
CA LEU A 194 -19.74 -17.82 -15.59
C LEU A 194 -19.39 -16.42 -15.07
N GLY A 195 -18.10 -16.10 -14.89
CA GLY A 195 -17.64 -14.83 -14.34
C GLY A 195 -17.33 -13.75 -15.38
N SER A 196 -17.77 -13.93 -16.62
CA SER A 196 -17.50 -13.03 -17.75
C SER A 196 -16.00 -12.71 -17.92
N GLY A 197 -15.18 -13.76 -17.95
CA GLY A 197 -13.72 -13.65 -18.15
C GLY A 197 -12.90 -13.63 -16.86
N MET A 198 -13.46 -14.04 -15.72
CA MET A 198 -12.70 -14.17 -14.47
C MET A 198 -11.65 -15.28 -14.57
N GLN A 199 -10.42 -15.03 -14.14
CA GLN A 199 -9.30 -15.96 -14.35
C GLN A 199 -8.66 -16.38 -13.03
N LEU A 200 -8.71 -17.68 -12.74
CA LEU A 200 -8.01 -18.32 -11.63
C LEU A 200 -6.59 -18.71 -12.08
N LYS A 201 -5.72 -17.71 -12.29
CA LYS A 201 -4.35 -17.96 -12.77
C LYS A 201 -3.30 -17.09 -12.08
N ASN A 202 -2.05 -17.54 -12.19
CA ASN A 202 -0.88 -16.76 -11.83
C ASN A 202 -0.85 -15.44 -12.60
N TRP A 203 -0.34 -14.39 -11.97
CA TRP A 203 -0.13 -13.10 -12.62
C TRP A 203 1.13 -12.42 -12.10
N SER A 204 1.68 -11.54 -12.95
CA SER A 204 2.79 -10.66 -12.62
C SER A 204 2.50 -9.29 -13.20
N LYS A 205 2.76 -8.25 -12.40
CA LYS A 205 2.45 -6.87 -12.73
C LYS A 205 3.61 -6.00 -12.28
N THR A 206 4.15 -5.20 -13.19
CA THR A 206 5.19 -4.21 -12.89
C THR A 206 4.84 -2.91 -13.57
N GLY A 207 5.01 -1.79 -12.88
CA GLY A 207 4.61 -0.50 -13.40
C GLY A 207 4.63 0.62 -12.37
N PRO A 208 4.33 1.85 -12.83
CA PRO A 208 4.25 3.00 -11.96
C PRO A 208 3.04 2.90 -11.04
N GLY A 209 3.14 3.54 -9.89
CA GLY A 209 1.98 3.90 -9.10
C GLY A 209 1.53 5.33 -9.32
N ASP A 210 0.70 5.82 -8.40
CA ASP A 210 0.19 7.19 -8.45
C ASP A 210 1.30 8.21 -8.21
N ILE A 211 1.48 9.12 -9.19
CA ILE A 211 2.38 10.26 -9.06
C ILE A 211 1.83 11.18 -7.98
N THR A 212 2.69 11.63 -7.08
CA THR A 212 2.31 12.62 -6.07
C THR A 212 3.06 13.92 -6.30
N ILE A 213 2.33 15.03 -6.31
CA ILE A 213 2.88 16.39 -6.35
C ILE A 213 2.58 17.02 -5.00
N LEU A 214 3.61 17.42 -4.26
CA LEU A 214 3.47 18.11 -2.98
C LEU A 214 4.11 19.50 -3.03
N GLY A 215 3.42 20.48 -2.49
CA GLY A 215 3.99 21.75 -2.07
C GLY A 215 4.07 21.81 -0.55
N GLY A 216 5.05 22.55 -0.01
CA GLY A 216 5.11 22.73 1.42
C GLY A 216 6.04 23.84 1.87
N TYR A 217 5.93 24.14 3.16
CA TYR A 217 6.77 25.05 3.90
C TYR A 217 7.46 24.25 5.00
N ARG A 218 8.80 24.30 5.03
CA ARG A 218 9.63 23.72 6.07
C ARG A 218 10.66 24.74 6.52
N HIS A 219 10.60 25.14 7.77
CA HIS A 219 11.53 26.15 8.30
C HIS A 219 12.10 25.74 9.65
N SER A 220 13.39 26.00 9.83
CA SER A 220 14.14 25.75 11.06
C SER A 220 14.28 27.05 11.86
N PHE A 221 13.76 27.04 13.07
CA PHE A 221 13.87 28.13 14.04
C PHE A 221 14.97 27.79 15.05
N VAL A 222 16.16 28.36 14.85
CA VAL A 222 17.29 28.19 15.78
C VAL A 222 16.93 28.76 17.15
N GLN A 223 17.21 28.00 18.20
CA GLN A 223 16.88 28.34 19.58
C GLN A 223 18.17 28.56 20.39
N ASN A 224 18.27 29.72 21.04
CA ASN A 224 19.33 30.04 22.00
C ASN A 224 19.04 29.43 23.39
N LYS A 225 18.60 28.17 23.44
CA LYS A 225 18.30 27.46 24.69
C LYS A 225 19.38 26.39 24.97
N PRO A 226 19.60 25.99 26.24
CA PRO A 226 20.61 24.99 26.58
C PRO A 226 20.36 23.62 25.96
N TRP A 227 19.10 23.19 25.91
CA TRP A 227 18.71 21.85 25.47
C TRP A 227 18.18 21.81 24.04
N ILE A 228 17.23 22.68 23.70
CA ILE A 228 16.64 22.74 22.36
C ILE A 228 17.47 23.70 21.50
N LYS A 229 18.00 23.21 20.38
CA LYS A 229 18.88 23.98 19.48
C LYS A 229 18.19 24.41 18.21
N ASN A 230 17.23 23.62 17.73
CA ASN A 230 16.46 23.93 16.55
C ASN A 230 15.05 23.36 16.70
N VAL A 231 14.06 24.11 16.22
CA VAL A 231 12.69 23.62 16.05
C VAL A 231 12.35 23.78 14.59
N THR A 232 12.16 22.67 13.88
CA THR A 232 11.71 22.67 12.50
C THR A 232 10.21 22.49 12.45
N VAL A 233 9.51 23.43 11.81
CA VAL A 233 8.08 23.30 11.51
C VAL A 233 7.94 22.94 10.04
N ASN A 234 7.07 21.97 9.74
CA ASN A 234 6.78 21.50 8.40
C ASN A 234 5.27 21.48 8.18
N VAL A 235 4.80 22.09 7.09
CA VAL A 235 3.42 21.99 6.61
C VAL A 235 3.47 21.65 5.13
N ARG A 236 2.68 20.68 4.69
CA ARG A 236 2.66 20.21 3.31
C ARG A 236 1.24 19.91 2.85
N SER A 237 1.00 20.12 1.56
CA SER A 237 -0.25 19.76 0.90
C SER A 237 0.02 19.41 -0.55
N GLY A 238 -0.82 18.57 -1.14
CA GLY A 238 -0.75 18.30 -2.56
C GLY A 238 -1.63 17.15 -3.01
N PHE A 239 -1.38 16.66 -4.20
CA PHE A 239 -2.29 15.74 -4.88
C PHE A 239 -1.59 14.45 -5.29
N MET A 240 -2.32 13.35 -5.19
CA MET A 240 -2.01 12.07 -5.82
C MET A 240 -2.82 11.96 -7.10
N LEU A 241 -2.13 11.84 -8.23
CA LEU A 241 -2.73 11.69 -9.54
C LEU A 241 -2.93 10.20 -9.85
N PRO A 242 -4.05 9.80 -10.47
CA PRO A 242 -4.42 8.41 -10.73
C PRO A 242 -3.64 7.82 -11.92
N THR A 243 -2.32 7.89 -11.87
CA THR A 243 -1.42 7.38 -12.93
C THR A 243 -1.03 5.92 -12.72
N GLY A 244 -1.31 5.38 -11.54
CA GLY A 244 -0.98 4.02 -11.20
C GLY A 244 -1.82 2.98 -11.93
N LEU A 245 -1.24 1.81 -12.12
CA LEU A 245 -1.97 0.68 -12.71
C LEU A 245 -3.12 0.24 -11.81
N THR A 246 -4.35 0.33 -12.32
CA THR A 246 -5.58 -0.07 -11.61
C THR A 246 -5.67 -1.57 -11.33
N CYS A 247 -6.55 -1.95 -10.41
CA CYS A 247 -6.95 -3.33 -10.17
C CYS A 247 -7.53 -3.92 -11.47
N ASN A 248 -7.01 -5.08 -11.87
CA ASN A 248 -7.65 -5.93 -12.87
C ASN A 248 -8.62 -6.87 -12.15
N GLU A 249 -9.91 -6.52 -12.25
CA GLU A 249 -11.00 -7.27 -11.63
C GLU A 249 -11.11 -8.70 -12.17
N ASP A 250 -10.53 -9.03 -13.34
CA ASP A 250 -10.52 -10.41 -13.86
C ASP A 250 -9.48 -11.33 -13.24
N LEU A 251 -8.57 -10.80 -12.43
CA LEU A 251 -7.53 -11.59 -11.81
C LEU A 251 -7.76 -11.66 -10.31
N ILE A 252 -7.70 -12.86 -9.74
CA ILE A 252 -7.82 -13.01 -8.29
C ILE A 252 -6.69 -12.28 -7.57
N MET A 253 -7.04 -11.62 -6.46
CA MET A 253 -6.07 -10.93 -5.61
C MET A 253 -5.18 -9.91 -6.35
N ASN A 254 -5.64 -9.33 -7.46
CA ASN A 254 -4.89 -8.30 -8.17
C ASN A 254 -4.94 -6.97 -7.41
N PHE A 255 -3.76 -6.42 -7.08
CA PHE A 255 -3.69 -5.15 -6.38
C PHE A 255 -3.50 -3.96 -7.35
N PRO A 256 -4.13 -2.82 -7.05
CA PRO A 256 -3.81 -1.56 -7.72
C PRO A 256 -2.46 -1.02 -7.24
N PHE A 257 -1.76 -0.28 -8.10
CA PHE A 257 -0.54 0.44 -7.75
C PHE A 257 -0.90 1.88 -7.37
N GLY A 258 -1.51 2.07 -6.19
CA GLY A 258 -2.01 3.37 -5.73
C GLY A 258 -3.47 3.29 -5.32
N ASN A 259 -4.22 4.37 -5.55
CA ASN A 259 -5.62 4.53 -5.15
C ASN A 259 -6.61 4.06 -6.21
N ASP A 260 -6.20 3.08 -7.02
CA ASP A 260 -7.05 2.36 -7.97
C ASP A 260 -7.81 3.25 -8.96
N GLY A 261 -7.12 4.27 -9.47
CA GLY A 261 -7.67 5.25 -10.41
C GLY A 261 -8.36 6.44 -9.73
N SER A 262 -8.21 6.62 -8.42
CA SER A 262 -8.79 7.74 -7.68
C SER A 262 -7.77 8.85 -7.44
N VAL A 263 -8.21 10.10 -7.49
CA VAL A 263 -7.40 11.25 -7.09
C VAL A 263 -7.33 11.28 -5.56
N GLY A 264 -6.18 11.66 -5.00
CA GLY A 264 -6.00 11.88 -3.57
C GLY A 264 -5.59 13.32 -3.26
N LEU A 265 -6.09 13.88 -2.15
CA LEU A 265 -5.60 15.09 -1.53
C LEU A 265 -4.82 14.71 -0.26
N VAL A 266 -3.55 15.08 -0.22
CA VAL A 266 -2.66 14.86 0.93
C VAL A 266 -2.46 16.18 1.65
N VAL A 267 -2.62 16.18 2.97
CA VAL A 267 -2.28 17.32 3.84
C VAL A 267 -1.49 16.78 5.03
N GLY A 268 -0.41 17.44 5.42
CA GLY A 268 0.35 17.02 6.59
C GLY A 268 1.06 18.16 7.28
N ALA A 269 1.30 17.99 8.56
CA ALA A 269 2.05 18.93 9.38
C ALA A 269 2.92 18.16 10.37
N GLY A 270 4.06 18.73 10.72
CA GLY A 270 4.97 18.11 11.68
C GLY A 270 5.89 19.11 12.33
N ILE A 271 6.41 18.71 13.49
CA ILE A 271 7.40 19.47 14.26
C ILE A 271 8.55 18.51 14.56
N ASP A 272 9.76 18.93 14.23
CA ASP A 272 11.00 18.22 14.53
C ASP A 272 11.86 19.10 15.46
N VAL A 273 12.42 18.54 16.53
CA VAL A 273 13.19 19.25 17.56
C VAL A 273 14.58 18.64 17.67
N ASP A 274 15.62 19.47 17.58
CA ASP A 274 17.01 19.06 17.78
C ASP A 274 17.45 19.35 19.23
N PHE A 275 17.74 18.29 19.97
CA PHE A 275 18.23 18.33 21.35
C PHE A 275 19.75 18.22 21.38
N LYS A 276 20.41 19.35 21.69
CA LYS A 276 21.87 19.46 21.85
C LYS A 276 22.70 18.88 20.69
N GLN A 277 22.14 18.76 19.48
CA GLN A 277 22.81 18.10 18.35
C GLN A 277 23.11 16.61 18.59
N VAL A 278 22.50 15.98 19.60
CA VAL A 278 22.68 14.56 19.94
C VAL A 278 21.43 13.75 19.60
N VAL A 279 20.25 14.33 19.73
CA VAL A 279 18.98 13.63 19.50
C VAL A 279 18.06 14.53 18.70
N ASP A 280 17.52 14.03 17.60
CA ASP A 280 16.34 14.63 16.97
C ASP A 280 15.10 13.88 17.45
N ALA A 281 14.02 14.57 17.77
CA ALA A 281 12.72 13.94 17.97
C ALA A 281 11.65 14.71 17.22
N GLY A 282 10.60 14.05 16.78
CA GLY A 282 9.55 14.73 16.04
C GLY A 282 8.23 14.00 16.04
N ILE A 283 7.19 14.79 15.77
CA ILE A 283 5.83 14.33 15.56
C ILE A 283 5.40 14.82 14.17
N ASP A 284 4.73 13.95 13.43
CA ASP A 284 4.21 14.26 12.10
C ASP A 284 2.81 13.64 11.95
N VAL A 285 1.87 14.46 11.51
CA VAL A 285 0.49 14.07 11.22
C VAL A 285 0.24 14.25 9.74
N GLU A 286 -0.38 13.27 9.12
CA GLU A 286 -0.74 13.29 7.72
C GLU A 286 -2.15 12.76 7.51
N PHE A 287 -2.84 13.42 6.60
CA PHE A 287 -4.20 13.15 6.20
C PHE A 287 -4.22 12.92 4.70
N LEU A 288 -4.90 11.87 4.27
CA LEU A 288 -5.14 11.57 2.86
C LEU A 288 -6.65 11.40 2.67
N HIS A 289 -7.25 12.31 1.91
CA HIS A 289 -8.61 12.18 1.42
C HIS A 289 -8.56 11.63 -0.01
N VAL A 290 -9.12 10.44 -0.22
CA VAL A 290 -9.19 9.85 -1.56
C VAL A 290 -10.59 10.09 -2.11
N PHE A 291 -10.69 10.78 -3.24
CA PHE A 291 -11.97 11.05 -3.88
C PHE A 291 -12.57 9.75 -4.41
N ASN A 292 -13.90 9.70 -4.47
CA ASN A 292 -14.60 8.53 -4.99
C ASN A 292 -14.30 8.31 -6.48
N ASN A 293 -14.40 7.05 -6.92
CA ASN A 293 -14.37 6.73 -8.34
C ASN A 293 -15.42 5.69 -8.70
N THR A 294 -15.91 5.75 -9.94
CA THR A 294 -16.90 4.83 -10.48
C THR A 294 -16.24 3.99 -11.56
N ARG A 295 -16.28 2.66 -11.40
CA ARG A 295 -15.68 1.69 -12.33
C ARG A 295 -16.46 0.38 -12.30
N ASN A 296 -16.32 -0.43 -13.34
CA ASN A 296 -16.76 -1.82 -13.30
C ASN A 296 -15.92 -2.60 -12.31
N ARG A 297 -16.56 -3.17 -11.29
CA ARG A 297 -15.94 -3.92 -10.19
C ARG A 297 -16.69 -5.21 -9.93
N ARG A 298 -15.99 -6.20 -9.38
CA ARG A 298 -16.65 -7.42 -8.90
C ARG A 298 -17.36 -7.16 -7.58
N ILE A 299 -18.60 -7.63 -7.46
CA ILE A 299 -19.43 -7.50 -6.26
C ILE A 299 -19.91 -8.86 -5.78
N LYS A 300 -20.22 -8.92 -4.48
CA LYS A 300 -20.97 -10.03 -3.91
C LYS A 300 -22.44 -9.89 -4.28
N VAL A 301 -23.04 -10.99 -4.71
CA VAL A 301 -24.49 -11.09 -4.98
C VAL A 301 -25.20 -12.05 -4.02
N ASP A 302 -24.44 -12.82 -3.24
CA ASP A 302 -24.93 -13.69 -2.17
C ASP A 302 -24.20 -13.39 -0.86
N ALA A 303 -24.91 -13.47 0.28
CA ALA A 303 -24.36 -13.18 1.59
C ALA A 303 -23.26 -14.17 2.02
N ASN A 304 -23.32 -15.41 1.54
CA ASN A 304 -22.35 -16.46 1.81
C ASN A 304 -21.22 -16.50 0.78
N GLN A 305 -21.21 -15.58 -0.20
CA GLN A 305 -20.16 -15.52 -1.21
C GLN A 305 -18.83 -15.08 -0.60
N THR A 306 -17.80 -15.88 -0.83
CA THR A 306 -16.43 -15.60 -0.40
C THR A 306 -15.70 -14.66 -1.37
N ASP A 307 -14.62 -14.05 -0.92
CA ASP A 307 -14.04 -12.85 -1.57
C ASP A 307 -13.32 -13.09 -2.90
N PHE A 308 -12.99 -14.33 -3.26
CA PHE A 308 -12.27 -14.61 -4.52
C PHE A 308 -13.14 -15.19 -5.63
N LEU A 309 -14.38 -15.57 -5.36
CA LEU A 309 -15.27 -16.15 -6.36
C LEU A 309 -16.45 -15.21 -6.63
N MET A 310 -16.15 -13.95 -6.95
CA MET A 310 -17.16 -12.93 -7.27
C MET A 310 -17.43 -12.88 -8.78
N LEU A 311 -18.43 -13.61 -9.26
CA LEU A 311 -18.67 -13.74 -10.71
C LEU A 311 -19.26 -12.48 -11.35
N THR A 312 -20.06 -11.71 -10.62
CA THR A 312 -20.74 -10.51 -11.12
C THR A 312 -19.81 -9.32 -11.20
N LYS A 313 -19.82 -8.61 -12.33
CA LYS A 313 -19.28 -7.25 -12.46
C LYS A 313 -20.40 -6.26 -12.67
N THR A 314 -20.33 -5.12 -12.01
CA THR A 314 -21.20 -3.99 -12.27
C THR A 314 -20.47 -2.68 -12.04
N GLU A 315 -21.05 -1.59 -12.51
CA GLU A 315 -20.54 -0.26 -12.25
C GLU A 315 -20.74 0.08 -10.77
N VAL A 316 -19.64 0.25 -10.04
CA VAL A 316 -19.63 0.50 -8.60
C VAL A 316 -18.86 1.78 -8.32
N GLN A 317 -19.50 2.67 -7.57
CA GLN A 317 -18.84 3.81 -6.95
C GLN A 317 -18.15 3.35 -5.67
N LYS A 318 -16.82 3.49 -5.61
CA LYS A 318 -16.03 3.20 -4.43
C LYS A 318 -15.65 4.50 -3.74
N ASP A 319 -15.97 4.62 -2.46
CA ASP A 319 -15.47 5.67 -1.58
C ASP A 319 -14.39 5.08 -0.66
N PRO A 320 -13.10 5.34 -0.93
CA PRO A 320 -12.03 4.81 -0.09
C PRO A 320 -11.95 5.50 1.27
N GLY A 321 -12.64 6.62 1.50
CA GLY A 321 -12.68 7.33 2.78
C GLY A 321 -11.45 8.16 3.10
N PHE A 322 -11.29 8.46 4.39
CA PHE A 322 -10.27 9.36 4.91
C PHE A 322 -9.21 8.59 5.70
N PHE A 323 -7.95 8.77 5.34
CA PHE A 323 -6.82 8.13 6.00
C PHE A 323 -6.10 9.14 6.90
N GLN A 324 -5.78 8.71 8.11
CA GLN A 324 -5.05 9.48 9.10
C GLN A 324 -3.77 8.71 9.47
N LYS A 325 -2.66 9.42 9.56
CA LYS A 325 -1.36 8.86 9.95
C LYS A 325 -0.74 9.77 10.99
N PHE A 326 -0.26 9.16 12.06
CA PHE A 326 0.46 9.81 13.14
C PHE A 326 1.80 9.10 13.27
N ASN A 327 2.88 9.87 13.20
CA ASN A 327 4.24 9.37 13.36
C ASN A 327 4.89 10.10 14.52
N LEU A 328 5.45 9.35 15.45
CA LEU A 328 6.28 9.83 16.55
C LEU A 328 7.64 9.16 16.41
N TYR A 329 8.71 9.92 16.44
CA TYR A 329 10.04 9.34 16.32
C TYR A 329 11.08 10.00 17.21
N VAL A 330 12.13 9.24 17.51
CA VAL A 330 13.35 9.68 18.17
C VAL A 330 14.54 9.14 17.38
N LYS A 331 15.52 10.01 17.13
CA LYS A 331 16.67 9.73 16.29
C LYS A 331 17.97 10.18 16.97
N PRO A 332 18.58 9.33 17.82
CA PRO A 332 19.92 9.59 18.34
C PRO A 332 20.98 9.63 17.23
N LYS A 333 21.82 10.66 17.27
CA LYS A 333 23.02 10.85 16.44
C LYS A 333 24.19 10.17 17.17
N ILE A 334 24.62 9.01 16.69
CA ILE A 334 25.62 8.18 17.36
C ILE A 334 27.02 8.72 17.08
N CYS A 335 27.32 8.98 15.81
CA CYS A 335 28.55 9.62 15.38
C CYS A 335 28.30 10.38 14.08
N THR A 336 29.30 11.16 13.63
CA THR A 336 29.17 12.00 12.44
C THR A 336 28.76 11.17 11.22
N GLY A 337 27.53 11.41 10.74
CA GLY A 337 26.95 10.73 9.60
C GLY A 337 26.08 9.51 9.95
N PHE A 338 26.16 8.96 11.16
CA PHE A 338 25.36 7.82 11.58
C PHE A 338 24.30 8.21 12.61
N SER A 339 23.07 7.83 12.34
CA SER A 339 21.95 7.96 13.27
C SER A 339 21.16 6.68 13.32
N PHE A 340 20.60 6.38 14.49
CA PHE A 340 19.59 5.34 14.65
C PHE A 340 18.23 6.01 14.77
N LEU A 341 17.20 5.49 14.09
CA LEU A 341 15.84 6.03 14.13
C LEU A 341 14.91 4.99 14.77
N LEU A 342 14.27 5.37 15.88
CA LEU A 342 13.15 4.65 16.45
C LEU A 342 11.88 5.43 16.15
N ALA A 343 10.94 4.83 15.42
CA ALA A 343 9.69 5.46 15.05
C ALA A 343 8.49 4.57 15.40
N TYR A 344 7.43 5.20 15.91
CA TYR A 344 6.11 4.61 16.07
C TYR A 344 5.14 5.28 15.11
N GLN A 345 4.52 4.49 14.26
CA GLN A 345 3.55 4.96 13.29
C GLN A 345 2.19 4.32 13.55
N PHE A 346 1.18 5.16 13.77
CA PHE A 346 -0.22 4.76 13.84
C PHE A 346 -0.94 5.22 12.58
N ALA A 347 -1.61 4.31 11.88
CA ALA A 347 -2.42 4.63 10.71
C ALA A 347 -3.85 4.15 10.95
N LYS A 348 -4.83 5.05 10.73
CA LYS A 348 -6.25 4.77 10.85
C LYS A 348 -6.96 5.12 9.56
N LYS A 349 -7.83 4.23 9.09
CA LYS A 349 -8.76 4.48 7.99
C LYS A 349 -10.15 4.75 8.58
N LEU A 350 -10.75 5.88 8.22
CA LEU A 350 -12.12 6.20 8.56
C LEU A 350 -13.01 5.97 7.34
N TRP A 351 -14.05 5.18 7.54
CA TRP A 351 -15.12 4.99 6.57
C TRP A 351 -16.15 6.10 6.80
N ILE A 352 -16.41 6.88 5.76
CA ILE A 352 -17.51 7.85 5.76
C ILE A 352 -18.71 7.09 5.19
N PHE A 353 -19.58 6.61 6.06
CA PHE A 353 -20.86 6.07 5.61
C PHE A 353 -21.71 7.26 5.14
N LYS A 354 -22.03 7.30 3.85
CA LYS A 354 -23.09 8.16 3.34
C LYS A 354 -24.37 7.34 3.44
N GLU A 355 -25.28 7.78 4.29
CA GLU A 355 -26.66 7.29 4.36
C GLU A 355 -27.45 7.69 3.11
#